data_AF-G4QG13-F1
#
_entry.id   AF-G4QG13-F1
#
_cell.length_a   1.000
_cell.length_b   1.000
_cell.length_c   1.000
_cell.angle_alpha   90.00
_cell.angle_beta   90.00
_cell.angle_gamma   90.00
#
_symmetry.space_group_name_H-M   'P 1'
#
loop_
_entity.id
_entity.type
_entity.pdbx_description
1 polymer ?
#
loop_
_entity_poly.entity_id
_entity_poly.type
_entity_poly.pdbx_seq_one_letter_code
_entity_poly.pdbx_strand_id
1 'polypeptide(L)'
;MIRLLKWISRAWPVLGILPLFLVHYLFLVLPCIDSIFGVNIICIANNEINKVFALILQVLGGFLVLHSIDSNIGLFRNKNLKSLTLAWFKSFPFIKRKPLVIRPITAECRSEVHPIKIKLGRKADTLEEKIEALEEKLNWLKEDFQDDIKHLKKQIQNMYEESSKKYGALSNKTFDISTKLEKVSVGGIKFQVFGVSLLIYGSIVSYIA
;
A
#
# COMPACT_ATOMS: atom_id res chain seq x y z
N MET A 1 11.06 11.73 -21.09
CA MET A 1 12.08 12.02 -20.06
C MET A 1 11.58 11.91 -18.62
N ILE A 2 10.49 12.58 -18.21
CA ILE A 2 10.01 12.61 -16.79
C ILE A 2 9.79 11.20 -16.19
N ARG A 3 9.22 10.26 -16.96
CA ARG A 3 9.02 8.86 -16.51
C ARG A 3 10.33 8.11 -16.26
N LEU A 4 11.36 8.44 -17.03
CA LEU A 4 12.69 7.84 -16.96
C LEU A 4 13.44 8.40 -15.74
N LEU A 5 13.36 9.71 -15.52
CA LEU A 5 13.89 10.37 -14.32
C LEU A 5 13.25 9.79 -13.04
N LYS A 6 11.93 9.59 -13.04
CA LYS A 6 11.19 8.97 -11.93
C LYS A 6 11.52 7.50 -11.72
N TRP A 7 11.93 6.79 -12.78
CA TRP A 7 12.39 5.41 -12.70
C TRP A 7 13.82 5.34 -12.13
N ILE A 8 14.72 6.23 -12.57
CA ILE A 8 16.09 6.38 -12.07
C ILE A 8 16.09 6.79 -10.59
N SER A 9 15.25 7.74 -10.18
CA SER A 9 15.13 8.13 -8.77
C SER A 9 14.60 6.99 -7.88
N ARG A 10 13.95 5.98 -8.47
CA ARG A 10 13.56 4.76 -7.76
C ARG A 10 14.76 3.86 -7.44
N ALA A 11 15.85 3.98 -8.19
CA ALA A 11 17.13 3.30 -8.01
C ALA A 11 18.15 4.10 -7.19
N TRP A 12 17.66 5.00 -6.31
CA TRP A 12 18.50 5.80 -5.44
C TRP A 12 19.54 5.01 -4.61
N PRO A 13 19.36 3.72 -4.22
CA PRO A 13 20.41 2.96 -3.54
C PRO A 13 21.72 2.90 -4.34
N VAL A 14 21.62 2.73 -5.66
CA VAL A 14 22.79 2.69 -6.53
C VAL A 14 23.34 4.10 -6.74
N LEU A 15 22.46 5.08 -6.94
CA LEU A 15 22.86 6.47 -7.11
C LEU A 15 23.48 7.08 -5.84
N GLY A 16 23.09 6.61 -4.66
CA GLY A 16 23.61 7.05 -3.37
C GLY A 16 25.07 6.65 -3.14
N ILE A 17 25.58 5.67 -3.90
CA ILE A 17 27.00 5.32 -3.89
C ILE A 17 27.82 6.35 -4.66
N LEU A 18 27.25 7.01 -5.67
CA LEU A 18 27.96 8.01 -6.49
C LEU A 18 28.56 9.16 -5.67
N PRO A 19 27.83 9.86 -4.77
CA PRO A 19 28.44 10.92 -3.95
C PRO A 19 29.49 10.37 -3.00
N LEU A 20 29.33 9.16 -2.44
CA LEU A 20 30.35 8.52 -1.61
C LEU A 20 31.62 8.23 -2.40
N PHE A 21 31.48 7.73 -3.63
CA PHE A 21 32.58 7.51 -4.55
C PHE A 21 33.29 8.82 -4.92
N LEU A 22 32.53 9.89 -5.21
CA LEU A 22 33.09 11.20 -5.54
C LEU A 22 33.84 11.81 -4.36
N VAL A 23 33.30 11.69 -3.15
CA VAL A 23 33.98 12.14 -1.92
C VAL A 23 35.26 11.34 -1.71
N HIS A 24 35.19 10.01 -1.80
CA HIS A 24 36.38 9.16 -1.67
C HIS A 24 37.44 9.50 -2.72
N TYR A 25 37.05 9.68 -3.98
CA TYR A 25 37.93 10.10 -5.06
C TYR A 25 38.56 11.47 -4.79
N LEU A 26 37.78 12.43 -4.26
CA LEU A 26 38.28 13.76 -3.91
C LEU A 26 39.37 13.67 -2.82
N PHE A 27 39.17 12.85 -1.78
CA PHE A 27 40.19 12.62 -0.74
C PHE A 27 41.46 11.96 -1.30
N LEU A 28 41.36 11.12 -2.32
CA LEU A 28 42.52 10.50 -2.97
C LEU A 28 43.30 11.48 -3.87
N VAL A 29 42.60 12.41 -4.54
CA VAL A 29 43.22 13.42 -5.42
C VAL A 29 43.82 14.56 -4.60
N LEU A 30 43.25 14.88 -3.44
CA LEU A 30 43.68 15.97 -2.55
C LEU A 30 44.11 15.39 -1.18
N PRO A 31 45.22 14.62 -1.12
CA PRO A 31 45.66 13.96 0.12
C PRO A 31 46.19 14.93 1.18
N CYS A 32 46.64 16.11 0.75
CA CYS A 32 46.94 17.24 1.60
C CYS A 32 45.82 18.26 1.42
N ILE A 33 45.05 18.51 2.47
CA ILE A 33 44.11 19.61 2.50
C ILE A 33 44.95 20.86 2.74
N ASP A 34 45.51 21.41 1.66
CA ASP A 34 46.28 22.64 1.72
C ASP A 34 45.34 23.77 2.15
N SER A 35 45.48 24.13 3.42
CA SER A 35 45.06 25.37 4.06
C SER A 35 43.75 25.99 3.58
N ILE A 36 42.60 25.33 3.79
CA ILE A 36 41.30 26.05 3.69
C ILE A 36 41.19 27.14 4.79
N PHE A 37 42.09 27.18 5.79
CA PHE A 37 42.15 28.23 6.82
C PHE A 37 43.58 28.58 7.32
N GLY A 38 44.63 28.43 6.49
CA GLY A 38 46.00 28.77 6.91
C GLY A 38 46.63 27.84 7.97
N VAL A 39 45.97 26.73 8.30
CA VAL A 39 46.50 25.69 9.19
C VAL A 39 46.99 24.52 8.34
N ASN A 40 48.24 24.08 8.53
CA ASN A 40 48.77 22.86 7.92
C ASN A 40 48.03 21.66 8.53
N ILE A 41 47.01 21.18 7.84
CA ILE A 41 46.28 19.97 8.22
C ILE A 41 47.03 18.79 7.61
N ILE A 42 47.40 17.86 8.49
CA ILE A 42 48.08 16.59 8.28
C ILE A 42 47.85 16.00 6.87
N CYS A 43 48.93 15.78 6.11
CA CYS A 43 48.88 14.96 4.90
C CYS A 43 48.72 13.49 5.28
N ILE A 44 47.67 12.84 4.80
CA ILE A 44 47.39 11.43 5.07
C ILE A 44 47.85 10.60 3.87
N ALA A 45 48.57 9.52 4.11
CA ALA A 45 48.96 8.59 3.04
C ALA A 45 47.72 7.92 2.44
N ASN A 46 47.68 7.74 1.10
CA ASN A 46 46.54 7.16 0.39
C ASN A 46 46.10 5.79 0.94
N ASN A 47 47.04 4.99 1.45
CA ASN A 47 46.74 3.71 2.09
C ASN A 47 45.85 3.89 3.33
N GLU A 48 46.19 4.83 4.20
CA GLU A 48 45.42 5.11 5.41
C GLU A 48 44.03 5.67 5.08
N ILE A 49 43.91 6.49 4.02
CA ILE A 49 42.61 6.96 3.53
C ILE A 49 41.73 5.79 3.09
N ASN A 50 42.26 4.87 2.27
CA ASN A 50 41.52 3.70 1.81
C ASN A 50 41.08 2.81 2.98
N LYS A 51 41.96 2.54 3.96
CA LYS A 51 41.64 1.76 5.16
C LYS A 51 40.50 2.39 5.97
N VAL A 52 40.58 3.69 6.24
CA VAL A 52 39.56 4.39 7.03
C VAL A 52 38.22 4.43 6.28
N PHE A 53 38.22 4.74 4.99
CA PHE A 53 37.00 4.72 4.17
C PHE A 53 36.39 3.32 4.11
N ALA A 54 37.20 2.30 3.89
CA ALA A 54 36.75 0.91 3.87
C ALA A 54 36.07 0.52 5.19
N LEU A 55 36.69 0.83 6.33
CA LEU A 55 36.14 0.55 7.66
C LEU A 55 34.81 1.27 7.87
N ILE A 56 34.73 2.57 7.57
CA ILE A 56 33.49 3.36 7.71
C ILE A 56 32.37 2.78 6.84
N LEU A 57 32.65 2.49 5.58
CA LEU A 57 31.68 1.91 4.65
C LEU A 57 31.21 0.53 5.10
N GLN A 58 32.12 -0.29 5.64
CA GLN A 58 31.78 -1.62 6.16
C GLN A 58 30.91 -1.53 7.42
N VAL A 59 31.26 -0.67 8.38
CA VAL A 59 30.47 -0.46 9.61
C VAL A 59 29.08 0.08 9.29
N LEU A 60 28.99 1.14 8.46
CA LEU A 60 27.70 1.71 8.06
C LEU A 60 26.87 0.74 7.23
N GLY A 61 27.50 0.03 6.30
CA GLY A 61 26.85 -1.00 5.47
C GLY A 61 26.30 -2.14 6.32
N GLY A 62 27.08 -2.63 7.28
CA GLY A 62 26.67 -3.66 8.23
C GLY A 62 25.52 -3.21 9.13
N PHE A 63 25.61 -2.00 9.69
CA PHE A 63 24.54 -1.42 10.51
C PHE A 63 23.23 -1.25 9.72
N LEU A 64 23.30 -0.77 8.47
CA LEU A 64 22.15 -0.66 7.58
C LEU A 64 21.49 -2.01 7.30
N VAL A 65 22.29 -3.05 7.07
CA VAL A 65 21.77 -4.41 6.86
C VAL A 65 21.10 -4.93 8.12
N LEU A 66 21.73 -4.78 9.29
CA LEU A 66 21.16 -5.21 10.58
C LEU A 66 19.85 -4.48 10.89
N HIS A 67 19.83 -3.15 10.77
CA HIS A 67 18.63 -2.35 10.96
C HIS A 67 17.52 -2.75 9.96
N SER A 68 17.90 -3.05 8.71
CA SER A 68 16.96 -3.52 7.70
C SER A 68 16.39 -4.90 8.03
N ILE A 69 17.17 -5.81 8.63
CA ILE A 69 16.67 -7.13 9.04
C ILE A 69 15.66 -6.97 10.18
N ASP A 70 16.01 -6.19 11.21
CA ASP A 70 15.14 -5.92 12.36
C ASP A 70 13.81 -5.29 11.93
N SER A 71 13.86 -4.26 11.09
CA SER A 71 12.66 -3.55 10.61
C SER A 71 11.77 -4.36 9.66
N ASN A 72 12.25 -5.48 9.07
CA ASN A 72 11.53 -6.19 8.01
C ASN A 72 11.32 -7.69 8.25
N ILE A 73 11.67 -8.22 9.42
CA ILE A 73 11.56 -9.65 9.76
C ILE A 73 10.16 -10.23 9.51
N GLY A 74 9.10 -9.43 9.69
CA GLY A 74 7.71 -9.85 9.44
C GLY A 74 7.28 -9.84 7.96
N LEU A 75 7.95 -9.06 7.10
CA LEU A 75 7.57 -8.85 5.70
C LEU A 75 8.22 -9.83 4.72
N PHE A 76 9.36 -10.44 5.11
CA PHE A 76 10.13 -11.32 4.23
C PHE A 76 9.59 -12.75 4.12
N ARG A 77 8.60 -13.15 4.92
CA ARG A 77 8.11 -14.53 4.96
C ARG A 77 7.64 -15.07 3.60
N ASN A 78 7.24 -14.20 2.65
CA ASN A 78 6.64 -14.63 1.37
C ASN A 78 7.23 -13.99 0.09
N LYS A 79 8.30 -13.18 0.14
CA LYS A 79 8.86 -12.54 -1.08
C LYS A 79 10.36 -12.73 -1.21
N ASN A 80 10.78 -13.39 -2.30
CA ASN A 80 12.18 -13.54 -2.68
C ASN A 80 12.75 -12.25 -3.29
N LEU A 81 13.95 -11.82 -2.87
CA LEU A 81 14.68 -10.66 -3.43
C LEU A 81 14.81 -10.71 -4.97
N LYS A 82 14.93 -11.91 -5.54
CA LYS A 82 14.99 -12.14 -6.99
C LYS A 82 13.71 -11.72 -7.71
N SER A 83 12.53 -11.98 -7.14
CA SER A 83 11.27 -11.61 -7.82
C SER A 83 11.04 -10.11 -7.84
N LEU A 84 11.52 -9.39 -6.82
CA LEU A 84 11.47 -7.93 -6.72
C LEU A 84 12.42 -7.23 -7.69
N THR A 85 13.66 -7.72 -7.81
CA THR A 85 14.62 -7.19 -8.79
C THR A 85 14.12 -7.41 -10.22
N LEU A 86 13.57 -8.59 -10.51
CA LEU A 86 12.88 -8.87 -11.79
C LEU A 86 11.66 -7.97 -12.00
N ALA A 87 10.83 -7.74 -10.98
CA ALA A 87 9.68 -6.85 -11.08
C ALA A 87 10.09 -5.39 -11.33
N TRP A 88 11.18 -4.93 -10.71
CA TRP A 88 11.77 -3.62 -10.98
C TRP A 88 12.29 -3.51 -12.41
N PHE A 89 13.02 -4.52 -12.91
CA PHE A 89 13.50 -4.55 -14.29
C PHE A 89 12.34 -4.56 -15.29
N LYS A 90 11.29 -5.35 -15.03
CA LYS A 90 10.04 -5.36 -15.82
C LYS A 90 9.23 -4.07 -15.72
N SER A 91 9.56 -3.16 -14.79
CA SER A 91 8.92 -1.85 -14.68
C SER A 91 9.60 -0.75 -15.50
N PHE A 92 10.59 -1.12 -16.31
CA PHE A 92 11.27 -0.19 -17.19
C PHE A 92 10.30 0.49 -18.17
N PRO A 93 10.34 1.83 -18.29
CA PRO A 93 9.31 2.61 -19.00
C PRO A 93 9.18 2.32 -20.49
N PHE A 94 10.16 1.66 -21.12
CA PHE A 94 10.12 1.28 -22.53
C PHE A 94 9.38 -0.05 -22.78
N ILE A 95 9.08 -0.83 -21.74
CA ILE A 95 8.31 -2.07 -21.86
C ILE A 95 6.81 -1.71 -21.85
N LYS A 96 6.16 -1.80 -23.02
CA LYS A 96 4.75 -1.44 -23.22
C LYS A 96 3.84 -2.22 -22.24
N ARG A 97 3.14 -1.52 -21.35
CA ARG A 97 2.13 -2.11 -20.45
C ARG A 97 0.73 -1.96 -21.03
N LYS A 98 -0.10 -2.99 -20.85
CA LYS A 98 -1.53 -2.94 -21.22
C LYS A 98 -2.28 -1.96 -20.30
N PRO A 99 -3.24 -1.17 -20.81
CA PRO A 99 -3.97 -0.18 -20.02
C PRO A 99 -4.87 -0.84 -18.98
N LEU A 100 -4.85 -0.30 -17.75
CA LEU A 100 -5.73 -0.67 -16.65
C LEU A 100 -7.06 0.08 -16.82
N VAL A 101 -8.14 -0.65 -17.05
CA VAL A 101 -9.50 -0.09 -17.17
C VAL A 101 -10.12 -0.01 -15.78
N ILE A 102 -10.33 1.20 -15.28
CA ILE A 102 -11.00 1.46 -14.00
C ILE A 102 -12.46 1.80 -14.33
N ARG A 103 -13.41 0.97 -13.88
CA ARG A 103 -14.87 1.25 -14.04
C ARG A 103 -15.43 1.81 -12.73
N PRO A 104 -16.04 3.01 -12.73
CA PRO A 104 -16.76 3.52 -11.56
C PRO A 104 -18.11 2.81 -11.43
N ILE A 105 -18.49 2.46 -10.19
CA ILE A 105 -19.82 1.96 -9.83
C ILE A 105 -20.48 3.04 -8.98
N THR A 106 -21.54 3.65 -9.49
CA THR A 106 -22.37 4.64 -8.78
C THR A 106 -23.61 3.94 -8.21
N ALA A 107 -23.88 4.13 -6.91
CA ALA A 107 -25.06 3.59 -6.24
C ALA A 107 -25.84 4.72 -5.54
N GLU A 108 -27.03 5.04 -6.05
CA GLU A 108 -27.97 5.95 -5.42
C GLU A 108 -28.91 5.19 -4.49
N CYS A 109 -29.15 5.71 -3.28
CA CYS A 109 -30.20 5.20 -2.39
C CYS A 109 -31.24 6.31 -2.16
N ARG A 110 -32.52 6.00 -2.40
CA ARG A 110 -33.66 6.80 -1.94
C ARG A 110 -34.42 6.04 -0.87
N SER A 111 -34.72 6.72 0.23
CA SER A 111 -35.54 6.20 1.33
C SER A 111 -36.94 6.82 1.25
N GLU A 112 -37.98 6.00 1.28
CA GLU A 112 -39.38 6.42 1.35
C GLU A 112 -39.97 6.00 2.70
N VAL A 113 -40.60 6.94 3.39
CA VAL A 113 -41.30 6.72 4.66
C VAL A 113 -42.75 6.29 4.36
N HIS A 114 -43.21 5.19 4.96
CA HIS A 114 -44.57 4.67 4.76
C HIS A 114 -45.60 5.31 5.70
N PRO A 115 -46.82 5.63 5.23
CA PRO A 115 -47.92 6.10 6.07
C PRO A 115 -48.61 4.95 6.81
N ILE A 116 -49.05 5.23 8.04
CA ILE A 116 -49.78 4.31 8.92
C ILE A 116 -51.26 4.27 8.49
N LYS A 117 -51.83 3.08 8.25
CA LYS A 117 -53.27 2.89 8.01
C LYS A 117 -53.97 2.47 9.31
N ILE A 118 -55.04 3.17 9.68
CA ILE A 118 -55.93 2.80 10.78
C ILE A 118 -57.27 2.37 10.15
N LYS A 119 -57.76 1.16 10.45
CA LYS A 119 -59.06 0.66 9.99
C LYS A 119 -60.01 0.47 11.19
N LEU A 120 -61.22 1.03 11.13
CA LEU A 120 -62.30 0.81 12.12
C LEU A 120 -63.21 -0.34 11.66
N GLY A 121 -63.49 -1.29 12.56
CA GLY A 121 -64.46 -2.38 12.30
C GLY A 121 -65.88 -2.02 12.72
N ARG A 122 -66.88 -2.40 11.92
CA ARG A 122 -68.31 -2.35 12.28
C ARG A 122 -68.72 -3.57 13.12
N LYS A 123 -69.75 -3.39 13.96
CA LYS A 123 -70.40 -4.46 14.74
C LYS A 123 -71.53 -5.06 13.91
N ALA A 124 -71.57 -6.40 13.79
CA ALA A 124 -72.55 -7.16 13.02
C ALA A 124 -73.48 -7.94 13.95
N ASP A 125 -74.80 -7.85 13.75
CA ASP A 125 -75.82 -8.42 14.64
C ASP A 125 -76.50 -9.67 14.06
N THR A 126 -76.56 -9.82 12.73
CA THR A 126 -77.12 -11.01 12.06
C THR A 126 -76.05 -12.03 11.66
N LEU A 127 -76.47 -13.25 11.31
CA LEU A 127 -75.56 -14.34 10.96
C LEU A 127 -74.95 -14.11 9.56
N GLU A 128 -75.73 -13.59 8.63
CA GLU A 128 -75.28 -13.18 7.30
C GLU A 128 -74.23 -12.05 7.39
N GLU A 129 -74.48 -11.01 8.18
CA GLU A 129 -73.52 -9.91 8.39
C GLU A 129 -72.20 -10.40 9.03
N LYS A 130 -72.25 -11.44 9.88
CA LYS A 130 -71.04 -12.04 10.46
C LYS A 130 -70.21 -12.79 9.42
N ILE A 131 -70.83 -13.44 8.44
CA ILE A 131 -70.14 -14.12 7.34
C ILE A 131 -69.47 -13.08 6.44
N GLU A 132 -70.20 -12.03 6.06
CA GLU A 132 -69.65 -10.94 5.23
C GLU A 132 -68.48 -10.22 5.93
N ALA A 133 -68.61 -9.93 7.23
CA ALA A 133 -67.53 -9.35 8.02
C ALA A 133 -66.30 -10.27 8.17
N LEU A 134 -66.50 -11.59 8.15
CA LEU A 134 -65.40 -12.58 8.15
C LEU A 134 -64.68 -12.60 6.80
N GLU A 135 -65.41 -12.57 5.69
CA GLU A 135 -64.83 -12.47 4.35
C GLU A 135 -64.05 -11.17 4.17
N GLU A 136 -64.58 -10.05 4.65
CA GLU A 136 -63.88 -8.76 4.62
C GLU A 136 -62.58 -8.81 5.42
N LYS A 137 -62.60 -9.37 6.65
CA LYS A 137 -61.39 -9.56 7.47
C LYS A 137 -60.39 -10.49 6.80
N LEU A 138 -60.84 -11.54 6.13
CA LEU A 138 -59.95 -12.48 5.43
C LEU A 138 -59.29 -11.80 4.22
N ASN A 139 -60.04 -10.98 3.49
CA ASN A 139 -59.49 -10.16 2.41
C ASN A 139 -58.48 -9.14 2.94
N TRP A 140 -58.78 -8.45 4.04
CA TRP A 140 -57.83 -7.54 4.67
C TRP A 140 -56.56 -8.25 5.14
N LEU A 141 -56.69 -9.40 5.79
CA LEU A 141 -55.55 -10.20 6.23
C LEU A 141 -54.69 -10.64 5.03
N LYS A 142 -55.33 -10.98 3.90
CA LYS A 142 -54.62 -11.33 2.66
C LYS A 142 -53.88 -10.13 2.07
N GLU A 143 -54.49 -8.94 2.07
CA GLU A 143 -53.82 -7.70 1.66
C GLU A 143 -52.63 -7.37 2.55
N ASP A 144 -52.82 -7.40 3.87
CA ASP A 144 -51.77 -7.12 4.85
C ASP A 144 -50.61 -8.11 4.70
N PHE A 145 -50.89 -9.41 4.51
CA PHE A 145 -49.85 -10.41 4.22
C PHE A 145 -49.09 -10.13 2.93
N GLN A 146 -49.76 -9.68 1.87
CA GLN A 146 -49.09 -9.34 0.62
C GLN A 146 -48.20 -8.10 0.77
N ASP A 147 -48.64 -7.12 1.54
CA ASP A 147 -47.86 -5.91 1.82
C ASP A 147 -46.67 -6.23 2.73
N ASP A 148 -46.83 -7.09 3.74
CA ASP A 148 -45.73 -7.59 4.57
C ASP A 148 -44.69 -8.35 3.74
N ILE A 149 -45.12 -9.23 2.83
CA ILE A 149 -44.21 -9.96 1.93
C ILE A 149 -43.42 -8.97 1.05
N LYS A 150 -44.09 -7.94 0.49
CA LYS A 150 -43.41 -6.90 -0.31
C LYS A 150 -42.41 -6.11 0.54
N HIS A 151 -42.81 -5.71 1.74
CA HIS A 151 -41.96 -4.97 2.66
C HIS A 151 -40.72 -5.77 3.06
N LEU A 152 -40.92 -7.04 3.40
CA LEU A 152 -39.84 -7.96 3.78
C LEU A 152 -38.88 -8.22 2.61
N LYS A 153 -39.41 -8.37 1.39
CA LYS A 153 -38.58 -8.45 0.17
C LYS A 153 -37.74 -7.19 -0.04
N LYS A 154 -38.32 -6.00 0.17
CA LYS A 154 -37.62 -4.71 0.09
C LYS A 154 -36.52 -4.60 1.16
N GLN A 155 -36.79 -5.04 2.40
CA GLN A 155 -35.78 -5.06 3.46
C GLN A 155 -34.63 -6.02 3.14
N ILE A 156 -34.91 -7.23 2.65
CA ILE A 156 -33.87 -8.19 2.23
C ILE A 156 -32.99 -7.58 1.13
N GLN A 157 -33.60 -6.93 0.14
CA GLN A 157 -32.86 -6.30 -0.95
C GLN A 157 -31.98 -5.14 -0.46
N ASN A 158 -32.51 -4.27 0.40
CA ASN A 158 -31.74 -3.20 1.02
C ASN A 158 -30.56 -3.75 1.85
N MET A 159 -30.78 -4.83 2.61
CA MET A 159 -29.73 -5.47 3.41
C MET A 159 -28.64 -6.10 2.53
N TYR A 160 -29.01 -6.68 1.39
CA TYR A 160 -28.07 -7.19 0.40
C TYR A 160 -27.22 -6.07 -0.21
N GLU A 161 -27.85 -4.96 -0.61
CA GLU A 161 -27.15 -3.79 -1.15
C GLU A 161 -26.19 -3.16 -0.13
N GLU A 162 -26.62 -3.01 1.13
CA GLU A 162 -25.78 -2.47 2.20
C GLU A 162 -24.60 -3.40 2.49
N SER A 163 -24.84 -4.71 2.53
CA SER A 163 -23.79 -5.71 2.71
C SER A 163 -22.79 -5.66 1.56
N SER A 164 -23.26 -5.61 0.31
CA SER A 164 -22.39 -5.49 -0.87
C SER A 164 -21.54 -4.21 -0.84
N LYS A 165 -22.13 -3.07 -0.42
CA LYS A 165 -21.39 -1.81 -0.21
C LYS A 165 -20.33 -1.95 0.89
N LYS A 166 -20.65 -2.59 2.02
CA LYS A 166 -19.69 -2.85 3.11
C LYS A 166 -18.56 -3.77 2.65
N TYR A 167 -18.87 -4.83 1.90
CA TYR A 167 -17.86 -5.71 1.31
C TYR A 167 -16.96 -4.97 0.32
N GLY A 168 -17.52 -4.13 -0.56
CA GLY A 168 -16.75 -3.30 -1.47
C GLY A 168 -15.82 -2.33 -0.74
N ALA A 169 -16.32 -1.65 0.29
CA ALA A 169 -15.52 -0.75 1.12
C ALA A 169 -14.39 -1.49 1.88
N LEU A 170 -14.68 -2.67 2.42
CA LEU A 170 -13.69 -3.50 3.10
C LEU A 170 -12.63 -4.03 2.13
N SER A 171 -13.03 -4.43 0.93
CA SER A 171 -12.12 -4.85 -0.14
C SER A 171 -11.18 -3.71 -0.53
N ASN A 172 -11.72 -2.51 -0.73
CA ASN A 172 -10.92 -1.31 -1.03
C ASN A 172 -9.94 -0.97 0.10
N LYS A 173 -10.37 -1.02 1.37
CA LYS A 173 -9.47 -0.82 2.52
C LYS A 173 -8.36 -1.87 2.58
N THR A 174 -8.69 -3.12 2.29
CA THR A 174 -7.70 -4.22 2.26
C THR A 174 -6.69 -4.00 1.14
N PHE A 175 -7.15 -3.54 -0.03
CA PHE A 175 -6.27 -3.16 -1.14
C PHE A 175 -5.36 -1.98 -0.78
N ASP A 176 -5.89 -0.95 -0.12
CA ASP A 176 -5.10 0.18 0.35
C ASP A 176 -4.04 -0.22 1.40
N ILE A 177 -4.38 -1.11 2.33
CA ILE A 177 -3.42 -1.65 3.30
C ILE A 177 -2.35 -2.47 2.58
N SER A 178 -2.73 -3.31 1.62
CA SER A 178 -1.81 -4.10 0.81
C SER A 178 -0.82 -3.22 0.04
N THR A 179 -1.31 -2.15 -0.61
CA THR A 179 -0.46 -1.21 -1.35
C THR A 179 0.43 -0.36 -0.44
N LYS A 180 -0.04 0.02 0.76
CA LYS A 180 0.79 0.69 1.78
C LYS A 180 1.88 -0.25 2.31
N LEU A 181 1.55 -1.50 2.63
CA LEU A 181 2.52 -2.52 3.03
C LEU A 181 3.54 -2.78 1.93
N GLU A 182 3.13 -2.83 0.67
CA GLU A 182 4.05 -2.96 -0.46
C GLU A 182 4.99 -1.76 -0.55
N LYS A 183 4.50 -0.52 -0.38
CA LYS A 183 5.36 0.68 -0.38
C LYS A 183 6.37 0.67 0.77
N VAL A 184 5.95 0.29 1.98
CA VAL A 184 6.84 0.21 3.16
C VAL A 184 7.87 -0.91 2.99
N SER A 185 7.44 -2.08 2.53
CA SER A 185 8.31 -3.24 2.27
C SER A 185 9.37 -2.94 1.20
N VAL A 186 8.98 -2.25 0.13
CA VAL A 186 9.91 -1.80 -0.92
C VAL A 186 10.92 -0.77 -0.38
N GLY A 187 10.60 -0.05 0.70
CA GLY A 187 11.56 0.82 1.39
C GLY A 187 12.64 0.03 2.10
N GLY A 188 12.26 -0.98 2.89
CA GLY A 188 13.19 -1.82 3.64
C GLY A 188 14.22 -2.53 2.75
N ILE A 189 13.74 -3.17 1.67
CA ILE A 189 14.61 -3.89 0.72
C ILE A 189 15.66 -2.97 0.09
N LYS A 190 15.33 -1.69 -0.16
CA LYS A 190 16.28 -0.73 -0.73
C LYS A 190 17.45 -0.45 0.21
N PHE A 191 17.20 -0.32 1.51
CA PHE A 191 18.25 -0.13 2.50
C PHE A 191 19.14 -1.36 2.62
N GLN A 192 18.58 -2.57 2.52
CA GLN A 192 19.38 -3.80 2.48
C GLN A 192 20.30 -3.85 1.26
N VAL A 193 19.77 -3.58 0.05
CA VAL A 193 20.59 -3.56 -1.18
C VAL A 193 21.66 -2.47 -1.10
N PHE A 194 21.32 -1.30 -0.55
CA PHE A 194 22.29 -0.22 -0.32
C PHE A 194 23.40 -0.66 0.63
N GLY A 195 23.04 -1.20 1.80
CA GLY A 195 23.99 -1.67 2.81
C GLY A 195 24.92 -2.76 2.28
N VAL A 196 24.40 -3.75 1.55
CA VAL A 196 25.22 -4.79 0.90
C VAL A 196 26.16 -4.17 -0.15
N SER A 197 25.69 -3.19 -0.92
CA SER A 197 26.54 -2.52 -1.91
C SER A 197 27.67 -1.73 -1.26
N LEU A 198 27.42 -1.08 -0.11
CA LEU A 198 28.44 -0.41 0.70
C LEU A 198 29.46 -1.40 1.25
N LEU A 199 29.01 -2.56 1.75
CA LEU A 199 29.90 -3.63 2.22
C LEU A 199 30.84 -4.12 1.11
N ILE A 200 30.30 -4.36 -0.10
CA ILE A 200 31.09 -4.81 -1.26
C ILE A 200 32.09 -3.72 -1.65
N TYR A 201 31.64 -2.47 -1.77
CA TYR A 201 32.51 -1.36 -2.13
C TYR A 201 33.62 -1.14 -1.10
N GLY A 202 33.29 -1.12 0.20
CA GLY A 202 34.27 -1.03 1.27
C GLY A 202 35.27 -2.18 1.27
N SER A 203 34.83 -3.40 0.93
CA SER A 203 35.73 -4.55 0.81
C SER A 203 36.70 -4.43 -0.37
N ILE A 204 36.25 -3.90 -1.52
CA ILE A 204 37.11 -3.63 -2.67
C ILE A 204 38.14 -2.55 -2.32
N VAL A 205 37.72 -1.46 -1.67
CA VAL A 205 38.62 -0.39 -1.22
C VAL A 205 39.63 -0.93 -0.21
N SER A 206 39.20 -1.77 0.74
CA SER A 206 40.08 -2.41 1.72
C SER A 206 41.14 -3.30 1.09
N TYR A 207 40.83 -3.92 -0.06
CA TYR A 207 41.78 -4.79 -0.77
C TYR A 207 42.83 -3.99 -1.56
N ILE A 208 42.48 -2.77 -1.99
CA ILE A 208 43.37 -1.88 -2.74
C ILE A 208 44.29 -1.08 -1.80
N ALA A 209 43.93 -0.97 -0.52
CA ALA A 209 44.71 -0.32 0.54
C ALA A 209 45.95 -1.15 0.93
#